data_AF-A0A0P9NR51-F1
#
_entry.id   AF-A0A0P9NR51-F1
#
_cell.length_a   1.000
_cell.length_b   1.000
_cell.length_c   1.000
_cell.angle_alpha   90.00
_cell.angle_beta   90.00
_cell.angle_gamma   90.00
#
_symmetry.space_group_name_H-M   'P 1'
#
loop_
_entity.id
_entity.type
_entity.pdbx_description
1 polymer ?
#
loop_
_entity_poly.entity_id
_entity_poly.type
_entity_poly.pdbx_seq_one_letter_code
_entity_poly.pdbx_strand_id
1 'polypeptide(L)'
;MKTIFSRDDNRKRELKPQWTCQGPGSILMERYHHIDASEQDKDGFYDYYYEYDMYYFTEGTLSLVARCYTDDADEANFMGIEFDGYDRALEPDDRSLPLVNAALAQLTADGKTKFFTFTGKGYEPIFSGNEHEGEITPGERIEASANTRRDAGDGC
;
A
#
# COMPACT_ATOMS: atom_id res chain seq x y z
N MET A 1 15.83 10.24 -21.17
CA MET A 1 15.49 9.83 -19.80
C MET A 1 14.12 9.17 -19.90
N LYS A 2 13.99 7.86 -19.68
CA LYS A 2 12.67 7.23 -19.62
C LYS A 2 12.14 7.48 -18.22
N THR A 3 11.11 8.31 -18.09
CA THR A 3 10.41 8.50 -16.82
C THR A 3 9.80 7.17 -16.36
N ILE A 4 9.75 6.92 -15.06
CA ILE A 4 9.14 5.70 -14.48
C ILE A 4 7.68 5.56 -14.95
N PHE A 5 7.06 6.71 -15.17
CA PHE A 5 5.72 6.89 -15.68
C PHE A 5 5.60 7.02 -17.18
N SER A 6 6.74 7.12 -17.91
CA SER A 6 6.81 7.33 -19.36
C SER A 6 5.75 6.45 -20.01
N ARG A 7 4.67 7.15 -20.36
CA ARG A 7 3.46 6.63 -20.96
C ARG A 7 3.72 6.48 -22.47
N ASP A 8 4.97 6.22 -22.86
CA ASP A 8 5.35 5.96 -24.24
C ASP A 8 4.90 4.57 -24.62
N ASP A 9 3.65 4.52 -25.12
CA ASP A 9 3.15 3.80 -26.31
C ASP A 9 3.42 2.29 -26.51
N ASN A 10 4.43 1.71 -25.88
CA ASN A 10 4.77 0.29 -25.95
C ASN A 10 4.03 -0.56 -24.90
N ARG A 11 3.65 0.00 -23.74
CA ARG A 11 2.94 -0.77 -22.68
C ARG A 11 1.55 -1.25 -23.10
N LYS A 12 0.84 -0.47 -23.93
CA LYS A 12 -0.50 -0.83 -24.40
C LYS A 12 -0.52 -1.97 -25.43
N ARG A 13 0.63 -2.42 -25.95
CA ARG A 13 0.66 -3.39 -27.04
C ARG A 13 0.77 -4.85 -26.59
N GLU A 14 1.17 -5.15 -25.34
CA GLU A 14 1.50 -6.54 -24.98
C GLU A 14 0.85 -7.10 -23.70
N LEU A 15 0.44 -6.26 -22.72
CA LEU A 15 -0.17 -6.77 -21.49
C LEU A 15 -1.55 -6.14 -21.23
N LYS A 16 -2.55 -6.99 -21.01
CA LYS A 16 -3.87 -6.58 -20.51
C LYS A 16 -3.82 -6.52 -18.98
N PRO A 17 -4.52 -5.58 -18.34
CA PRO A 17 -4.64 -5.62 -16.89
C PRO A 17 -5.29 -6.94 -16.49
N GLN A 18 -4.70 -7.63 -15.50
CA GLN A 18 -5.33 -8.79 -14.89
C GLN A 18 -6.58 -8.37 -14.10
N TRP A 19 -6.54 -7.16 -13.58
CA TRP A 19 -7.59 -6.60 -12.75
C TRP A 19 -7.70 -5.10 -12.96
N THR A 20 -8.94 -4.62 -12.98
CA THR A 20 -9.27 -3.20 -13.04
C THR A 20 -10.39 -2.92 -12.05
N CYS A 21 -10.29 -1.81 -11.31
CA CYS A 21 -11.31 -1.35 -10.38
C CYS A 21 -11.49 0.16 -10.45
N GLN A 22 -12.67 0.62 -10.04
CA GLN A 22 -12.97 2.03 -9.82
C GLN A 22 -12.94 2.29 -8.32
N GLY A 23 -12.00 3.12 -7.89
CA GLY A 23 -11.90 3.61 -6.52
C GLY A 23 -12.91 4.71 -6.21
N PRO A 24 -12.81 5.33 -5.02
CA PRO A 24 -13.55 6.56 -4.72
C PRO A 24 -13.33 7.63 -5.79
N GLY A 25 -14.37 8.40 -6.11
CA GLY A 25 -14.29 9.46 -7.11
C GLY A 25 -14.11 8.91 -8.53
N SER A 26 -13.05 9.35 -9.22
CA SER A 26 -12.71 8.93 -10.59
C SER A 26 -11.37 8.19 -10.65
N ILE A 27 -10.96 7.57 -9.53
CA ILE A 27 -9.72 6.83 -9.44
C ILE A 27 -9.85 5.51 -10.21
N LEU A 28 -9.04 5.36 -11.26
CA LEU A 28 -8.84 4.08 -11.95
C LEU A 28 -7.68 3.33 -11.29
N MET A 29 -7.90 2.06 -10.99
CA MET A 29 -6.88 1.15 -10.46
C MET A 29 -6.69 -0.02 -11.42
N GLU A 30 -5.45 -0.36 -11.73
CA GLU A 30 -5.11 -1.46 -12.62
C GLU A 30 -3.96 -2.29 -12.04
N ARG A 31 -4.02 -3.61 -12.20
CA ARG A 31 -2.94 -4.53 -11.84
C ARG A 31 -2.46 -5.30 -13.07
N TYR A 32 -1.15 -5.33 -13.25
CA TYR A 32 -0.47 -6.05 -14.32
C TYR A 32 0.54 -7.00 -13.71
N HIS A 33 0.55 -8.24 -14.17
CA HIS A 33 1.52 -9.24 -13.73
C HIS A 33 2.73 -9.26 -14.66
N HIS A 34 3.91 -9.37 -14.09
CA HIS A 34 5.18 -9.32 -14.79
C HIS A 34 6.11 -10.42 -14.32
N ILE A 35 6.81 -11.02 -15.28
CA ILE A 35 7.98 -11.86 -15.07
C ILE A 35 9.13 -11.19 -15.83
N ASP A 36 10.18 -10.83 -15.12
CA ASP A 36 11.46 -10.36 -15.65
C ASP A 36 12.53 -11.37 -15.28
N ALA A 37 12.89 -12.20 -16.26
CA ALA A 37 13.83 -13.31 -16.07
C ALA A 37 14.83 -13.33 -17.22
N SER A 38 16.00 -13.91 -16.96
CA SER A 38 16.96 -14.23 -18.02
C SER A 38 16.37 -15.28 -18.98
N GLU A 39 17.12 -15.65 -20.00
CA GLU A 39 16.87 -16.94 -20.66
C GLU A 39 17.21 -18.09 -19.71
N GLN A 40 16.63 -19.26 -19.97
CA GLN A 40 17.03 -20.48 -19.27
C GLN A 40 18.32 -21.01 -19.87
N ASP A 41 19.22 -21.48 -19.02
CA ASP A 41 20.41 -22.21 -19.46
C ASP A 41 20.05 -23.61 -20.00
N LYS A 42 21.08 -24.37 -20.38
CA LYS A 42 20.92 -25.73 -20.91
C LYS A 42 20.26 -26.72 -19.93
N ASP A 43 20.27 -26.42 -18.64
CA ASP A 43 19.73 -27.24 -17.56
C ASP A 43 18.35 -26.71 -17.08
N GLY A 44 17.86 -25.62 -17.68
CA GLY A 44 16.55 -25.02 -17.38
C GLY A 44 16.57 -23.95 -16.29
N PHE A 45 17.74 -23.51 -15.83
CA PHE A 45 17.86 -22.50 -14.77
C PHE A 45 17.93 -21.09 -15.33
N TYR A 46 17.28 -20.17 -14.62
CA TYR A 46 17.44 -18.74 -14.88
C TYR A 46 18.61 -18.19 -14.05
N ASP A 47 19.42 -17.32 -14.66
CA ASP A 47 20.44 -16.52 -13.96
C ASP A 47 19.76 -15.49 -13.02
N TYR A 48 18.59 -14.99 -13.42
CA TYR A 48 17.71 -14.20 -12.57
C TYR A 48 16.24 -14.45 -12.93
N TYR A 49 15.38 -14.42 -11.92
CA TYR A 49 13.93 -14.56 -12.09
C TYR A 49 13.21 -13.65 -11.09
N TYR A 50 12.57 -12.59 -11.59
CA TYR A 50 11.76 -11.69 -10.80
C TYR A 50 10.31 -11.78 -11.25
N GLU A 51 9.43 -12.12 -10.32
CA GLU A 51 7.99 -12.14 -10.55
C GLU A 51 7.32 -11.12 -9.64
N TYR A 52 6.53 -10.24 -10.23
CA TYR A 52 5.92 -9.14 -9.51
C TYR A 52 4.65 -8.62 -10.19
N ASP A 53 3.78 -8.02 -9.38
CA ASP A 53 2.64 -7.26 -9.84
C ASP A 53 2.96 -5.76 -9.82
N MET A 54 2.58 -5.06 -10.89
CA MET A 54 2.58 -3.61 -10.99
C MET A 54 1.16 -3.08 -10.82
N TYR A 55 0.97 -2.21 -9.85
CA TYR A 55 -0.27 -1.48 -9.61
C TYR A 55 -0.15 -0.06 -10.15
N TYR A 56 -1.15 0.36 -10.91
CA TYR A 56 -1.28 1.72 -11.40
C TYR A 56 -2.56 2.34 -10.84
N PHE A 57 -2.43 3.49 -10.21
CA PHE A 57 -3.55 4.29 -9.71
C PHE A 57 -3.54 5.62 -10.45
N THR A 58 -4.65 6.00 -11.07
CA THR A 58 -4.75 7.24 -11.86
C THR A 58 -6.00 8.02 -11.49
N GLU A 59 -5.85 9.32 -11.26
CA GLU A 59 -6.94 10.27 -11.07
C GLU A 59 -6.64 11.56 -11.84
N GLY A 60 -7.34 11.77 -12.97
CA GLY A 60 -7.07 12.91 -13.84
C GLY A 60 -5.63 12.90 -14.36
N THR A 61 -4.83 13.90 -13.97
CA THR A 61 -3.41 14.05 -14.32
C THR A 61 -2.45 13.50 -13.26
N LEU A 62 -2.97 13.02 -12.12
CA LEU A 62 -2.19 12.43 -11.05
C LEU A 62 -2.11 10.91 -11.26
N SER A 63 -0.90 10.36 -11.16
CA SER A 63 -0.66 8.92 -11.26
C SER A 63 0.27 8.45 -10.14
N LEU A 64 0.02 7.25 -9.62
CA LEU A 64 0.85 6.60 -8.61
C LEU A 64 1.11 5.15 -9.03
N VAL A 65 2.34 4.68 -8.82
CA VAL A 65 2.75 3.33 -9.22
C VAL A 65 3.33 2.59 -8.02
N ALA A 66 2.87 1.35 -7.82
CA ALA A 66 3.45 0.43 -6.84
C ALA A 66 3.87 -0.88 -7.51
N ARG A 67 4.92 -1.50 -6.98
CA ARG A 67 5.40 -2.83 -7.35
C ARG A 67 5.36 -3.76 -6.15
N CYS A 68 4.84 -4.96 -6.34
CA CYS A 68 4.72 -5.98 -5.32
C CYS A 68 5.37 -7.26 -5.84
N TYR A 69 6.46 -7.72 -5.23
CA TYR A 69 7.08 -8.99 -5.62
C TYR A 69 6.28 -10.19 -5.09
N THR A 70 6.34 -11.32 -5.78
CA THR A 70 5.61 -12.54 -5.38
C THR A 70 6.25 -13.23 -4.18
N ASP A 71 7.57 -13.13 -4.02
CA ASP A 71 8.32 -13.67 -2.89
C ASP A 71 8.16 -12.84 -1.61
N ASP A 72 8.12 -11.50 -1.73
CA ASP A 72 7.84 -10.57 -0.63
C ASP A 72 6.37 -10.12 -0.64
N ALA A 73 5.48 -11.10 -0.42
CA ALA A 73 4.05 -10.93 -0.61
C ALA A 73 3.37 -9.92 0.35
N ASP A 74 4.02 -9.50 1.44
CA ASP A 74 3.48 -8.49 2.37
C ASP A 74 3.99 -7.07 2.07
N GLU A 75 4.86 -6.90 1.07
CA GLU A 75 5.51 -5.62 0.75
C GLU A 75 4.96 -4.98 -0.53
N ALA A 76 4.83 -3.66 -0.49
CA ALA A 76 4.51 -2.83 -1.65
C ALA A 76 5.51 -1.67 -1.76
N ASN A 77 6.12 -1.55 -2.94
CA ASN A 77 7.14 -0.56 -3.24
C ASN A 77 6.57 0.51 -4.17
N PHE A 78 6.33 1.71 -3.65
CA PHE A 78 5.93 2.86 -4.44
C PHE A 78 7.10 3.34 -5.30
N MET A 79 6.96 3.18 -6.62
CA MET A 79 8.00 3.53 -7.59
C MET A 79 8.07 5.04 -7.82
N GLY A 80 7.02 5.78 -7.43
CA GLY A 80 6.94 7.22 -7.50
C GLY A 80 5.49 7.69 -7.62
N ILE A 81 5.31 9.01 -7.66
CA ILE A 81 4.08 9.72 -7.98
C ILE A 81 4.36 10.71 -9.13
N GLU A 82 3.47 10.78 -10.12
CA GLU A 82 3.54 11.72 -11.24
C GLU A 82 2.37 12.69 -11.17
N PHE A 83 2.67 13.98 -11.33
CA PHE A 83 1.69 15.03 -11.56
C PHE A 83 2.10 15.85 -12.77
N ASP A 84 1.21 15.91 -13.77
CA ASP A 84 1.39 16.74 -14.97
C ASP A 84 2.74 16.51 -15.69
N GLY A 85 3.16 15.24 -15.78
CA GLY A 85 4.40 14.82 -16.43
C GLY A 85 5.68 14.99 -15.60
N TYR A 86 5.57 15.44 -14.35
CA TYR A 86 6.69 15.48 -13.39
C TYR A 86 6.56 14.34 -12.39
N ASP A 87 7.55 13.45 -12.36
CA ASP A 87 7.62 12.36 -11.39
C ASP A 87 8.63 12.61 -10.27
N ARG A 88 8.27 12.15 -9.07
CA ARG A 88 9.15 12.13 -7.89
C ARG A 88 8.85 10.93 -7.00
N ALA A 89 9.75 10.67 -6.04
CA ALA A 89 9.49 9.73 -4.97
C ALA A 89 8.26 10.16 -4.14
N LEU A 90 7.58 9.18 -3.55
CA LEU A 90 6.44 9.44 -2.69
C LEU A 90 6.94 9.96 -1.34
N GLU A 91 6.35 11.05 -0.85
CA GLU A 91 6.75 11.70 0.40
C GLU A 91 5.67 11.49 1.49
N PRO A 92 6.01 11.59 2.79
CA PRO A 92 5.05 11.41 3.87
C PRO A 92 3.80 12.30 3.77
N ASP A 93 3.96 13.54 3.29
CA ASP A 93 2.87 14.52 3.16
C ASP A 93 1.84 14.12 2.09
N ASP A 94 2.25 13.30 1.11
CA ASP A 94 1.37 12.78 0.06
C ASP A 94 0.32 11.82 0.59
N ARG A 95 0.47 11.30 1.82
CA ARG A 95 -0.54 10.45 2.47
C ARG A 95 -1.91 11.11 2.49
N SER A 96 -1.97 12.44 2.55
CA SER A 96 -3.22 13.19 2.56
C SER A 96 -3.95 13.17 1.21
N LEU A 97 -3.29 12.80 0.11
CA LEU A 97 -3.89 12.75 -1.22
C LEU A 97 -4.93 11.62 -1.32
N PRO A 98 -6.11 11.87 -1.90
CA PRO A 98 -7.13 10.84 -2.12
C PRO A 98 -6.59 9.62 -2.87
N LEU A 99 -5.78 9.84 -3.92
CA LEU A 99 -5.15 8.77 -4.70
C LEU A 99 -4.26 7.86 -3.85
N VAL A 100 -3.47 8.44 -2.94
CA VAL A 100 -2.56 7.69 -2.07
C VAL A 100 -3.34 6.90 -1.03
N ASN A 101 -4.37 7.50 -0.41
CA ASN A 101 -5.25 6.78 0.51
C ASN A 101 -5.96 5.60 -0.16
N ALA A 102 -6.46 5.79 -1.38
CA ALA A 102 -7.12 4.73 -2.14
C ALA A 102 -6.15 3.61 -2.51
N ALA A 103 -4.91 3.95 -2.90
CA ALA A 103 -3.86 2.99 -3.19
C ALA A 103 -3.48 2.18 -1.94
N LEU A 104 -3.26 2.85 -0.80
CA LEU A 104 -2.96 2.18 0.47
C LEU A 104 -4.10 1.24 0.88
N ALA A 105 -5.35 1.68 0.77
CA ALA A 105 -6.51 0.86 1.11
C ALA A 105 -6.60 -0.39 0.22
N GLN A 106 -6.38 -0.25 -1.09
CA GLN A 106 -6.39 -1.38 -2.01
C GLN A 106 -5.23 -2.35 -1.75
N LEU A 107 -4.00 -1.84 -1.60
CA LEU A 107 -2.84 -2.68 -1.32
C LEU A 107 -2.99 -3.40 0.02
N THR A 108 -3.56 -2.74 1.04
CA THR A 108 -3.88 -3.38 2.32
C THR A 108 -4.94 -4.46 2.18
N ALA A 109 -5.99 -4.24 1.36
CA ALA A 109 -6.99 -5.26 1.06
C ALA A 109 -6.38 -6.47 0.33
N ASP A 110 -5.32 -6.25 -0.46
CA ASP A 110 -4.54 -7.29 -1.14
C ASP A 110 -3.47 -7.93 -0.22
N GLY A 111 -3.46 -7.58 1.07
CA GLY A 111 -2.61 -8.20 2.10
C GLY A 111 -1.26 -7.52 2.32
N LYS A 112 -0.99 -6.36 1.70
CA LYS A 112 0.25 -5.61 1.90
C LYS A 112 0.23 -4.88 3.23
N THR A 113 1.30 -4.99 4.00
CA THR A 113 1.44 -4.40 5.34
C THR A 113 2.67 -3.50 5.47
N LYS A 114 3.68 -3.70 4.61
CA LYS A 114 4.88 -2.86 4.56
C LYS A 114 4.89 -2.02 3.29
N PHE A 115 5.13 -0.73 3.45
CA PHE A 115 5.15 0.23 2.36
C PHE A 115 6.50 0.92 2.29
N PHE A 116 7.09 0.94 1.11
CA PHE A 116 8.34 1.62 0.84
C PHE A 116 8.21 2.56 -0.34
N THR A 117 9.08 3.56 -0.44
CA THR A 117 9.24 4.38 -1.63
C THR A 117 10.63 4.24 -2.22
N PHE A 118 10.73 4.26 -3.55
CA PHE A 118 12.00 4.23 -4.25
C PHE A 118 12.58 5.65 -4.39
N THR A 119 13.72 5.93 -3.75
CA THR A 119 14.36 7.26 -3.72
C THR A 119 15.49 7.41 -4.72
N GLY A 120 15.67 6.44 -5.64
CA GLY A 120 16.83 6.35 -6.54
C GLY A 120 18.12 5.88 -5.85
N LYS A 121 18.20 5.95 -4.52
CA LYS A 121 19.28 5.37 -3.70
C LYS A 121 18.94 4.00 -3.13
N GLY A 122 17.65 3.65 -3.13
CA GLY A 122 17.13 2.40 -2.58
C GLY A 122 15.66 2.54 -2.21
N TYR A 123 15.16 1.56 -1.47
CA TYR A 123 13.82 1.57 -0.89
C TYR A 123 13.88 2.09 0.54
N GLU A 124 13.03 3.06 0.85
CA GLU A 124 12.92 3.65 2.18
C GLU A 124 11.48 3.46 2.70
N PRO A 125 11.28 3.09 3.99
CA PRO A 125 9.94 2.95 4.55
C PRO A 125 9.14 4.25 4.37
N ILE A 126 7.92 4.13 3.86
CA ILE A 126 7.03 5.27 3.68
C ILE A 126 5.76 5.02 4.51
N PHE A 127 5.46 5.94 5.42
CA PHE A 127 4.35 5.84 6.37
C PHE A 127 4.51 4.82 7.51
N SER A 128 5.73 4.64 8.03
CA SER A 128 5.96 3.93 9.29
C SER A 128 4.95 4.39 10.34
N GLY A 129 4.19 3.46 10.88
CA GLY A 129 3.10 3.76 11.81
C GLY A 129 3.63 4.50 13.03
N ASN A 130 2.97 5.61 13.37
CA ASN A 130 2.74 5.90 14.77
C ASN A 130 1.78 4.81 15.27
N GLU A 131 2.32 3.64 15.60
CA GLU A 131 1.60 2.67 16.42
C GLU A 131 1.49 3.29 17.81
N HIS A 132 0.26 3.68 18.19
CA HIS A 132 -0.20 4.06 19.53
C HIS A 132 0.89 4.41 20.57
N GLU A 133 1.10 5.71 20.85
CA GLU A 133 1.25 6.11 22.26
C GLU A 133 -0.10 5.88 22.94
N GLY A 134 -0.32 4.64 23.36
CA GLY A 134 -1.23 4.36 24.45
C GLY A 134 -0.63 5.00 25.69
N GLU A 135 -1.05 6.23 25.98
CA GLU A 135 -0.92 6.82 27.31
C GLU A 135 -1.76 5.96 28.26
N ILE A 136 -1.17 4.87 28.73
CA ILE A 136 -1.65 4.16 29.91
C ILE A 136 -1.26 5.06 31.07
N THR A 137 -2.14 5.99 31.46
CA THR A 137 -2.00 6.69 32.73
C THR A 137 -1.98 5.64 33.86
N PRO A 138 -0.89 5.48 34.61
CA PRO A 138 -0.86 4.59 35.74
C PRO A 138 -1.29 5.38 36.98
N GLY A 139 -2.52 5.15 37.43
CA GLY A 139 -2.91 5.49 38.79
C GLY A 139 -4.28 6.13 38.91
N GLU A 140 -5.27 5.31 39.25
CA GLU A 140 -6.01 5.54 40.50
C GLU A 140 -6.58 4.21 41.00
N ARG A 141 -5.78 3.57 41.84
CA ARG A 141 -6.24 2.61 42.83
C ARG A 141 -7.14 3.38 43.80
N ILE A 142 -8.44 3.09 43.79
CA ILE A 142 -9.28 3.29 44.98
C ILE A 142 -9.95 1.96 45.31
N GLU A 143 -9.71 1.56 46.55
CA GLU A 143 -10.09 0.30 47.16
C GLU A 143 -11.57 0.26 47.52
N ALA A 144 -12.09 -0.97 47.55
CA ALA A 144 -13.06 -1.52 48.49
C ALA A 144 -14.20 -0.63 49.03
N SER A 145 -15.44 -1.07 48.78
CA SER A 145 -16.36 -1.35 49.90
C SER A 145 -17.52 -2.25 49.48
N ALA A 146 -17.59 -3.42 50.09
CA ALA A 146 -18.83 -4.16 50.26
C ALA A 146 -19.77 -3.37 51.20
N ASN A 147 -21.06 -3.19 50.85
CA ASN A 147 -22.19 -3.56 51.71
C ASN A 147 -23.58 -3.33 51.09
N THR A 148 -24.37 -4.40 51.09
CA THR A 148 -25.77 -4.50 51.56
C THR A 148 -26.81 -3.41 51.23
N ARG A 149 -27.83 -3.81 50.44
CA ARG A 149 -29.25 -3.44 50.60
C ARG A 149 -30.07 -4.72 50.34
N ARG A 150 -30.51 -5.47 51.36
CA ARG A 150 -31.85 -5.39 52.01
C ARG A 150 -32.96 -4.93 51.06
N ASP A 151 -33.65 -5.89 50.45
CA ASP A 151 -35.08 -5.75 50.15
C ASP A 151 -35.85 -6.56 51.20
N ALA A 152 -36.40 -5.83 52.16
CA ALA A 152 -37.52 -6.27 52.98
C ALA A 152 -38.78 -5.74 52.31
N GLY A 153 -39.79 -6.60 52.16
CA GLY A 153 -41.06 -6.25 51.56
C GLY A 153 -41.96 -5.39 52.45
N ASP A 154 -42.97 -4.84 51.81
CA ASP A 154 -44.32 -4.50 52.27
C ASP A 154 -45.14 -4.38 50.97
N GLY A 155 -46.29 -5.00 50.75
CA GLY A 155 -47.38 -5.25 51.68
C GLY A 155 -48.53 -4.31 51.34
N CYS A 156 -49.38 -4.71 50.38
CA CYS A 156 -50.84 -4.51 50.30
C CYS A 156 -51.39 -5.13 49.01
#